data_AF-A0A8T7FSQ1-F1
#
_entry.id   AF-A0A8T7FSQ1-F1
#
_cell.length_a   1.000
_cell.length_b   1.000
_cell.length_c   1.000
_cell.angle_alpha   90.00
_cell.angle_beta   90.00
_cell.angle_gamma   90.00
#
_symmetry.space_group_name_H-M   'P 1'
#
loop_
_entity.id
_entity.type
_entity.pdbx_description
1 polymer ?
#
loop_
_entity_poly.entity_id
_entity_poly.type
_entity_poly.pdbx_seq_one_letter_code
_entity_poly.pdbx_strand_id
1 'polypeptide(L)'
;MNTILLFFIQAALTLGIAFLLVGYFRPHLHKVLIDLCGTEERARFWTAFSNILLISMPMILALNYQPEARNTEEFFFEVAGKLSGNLAGFLFALIAVGLIISFFALVAPRSPKVESK
;
A
#
# COMPACT_ATOMS: atom_id res chain seq x y z
N MET A 1 15.11 22.87 17.22
CA MET A 1 14.01 21.89 17.24
C MET A 1 14.62 20.51 17.07
N ASN A 2 14.19 19.52 17.86
CA ASN A 2 14.65 18.14 17.73
C ASN A 2 14.12 17.57 16.40
N THR A 3 15.01 17.36 15.43
CA THR A 3 14.70 16.89 14.07
C THR A 3 14.06 15.51 14.07
N ILE A 4 14.42 14.66 15.04
CA ILE A 4 13.78 13.36 15.28
C ILE A 4 12.30 13.53 15.68
N LEU A 5 11.98 14.53 16.50
CA LEU A 5 10.60 14.80 16.91
C LEU A 5 9.75 15.26 15.72
N LEU A 6 10.30 16.12 14.86
CA LEU A 6 9.64 16.54 13.61
C LEU A 6 9.39 15.37 12.67
N PHE A 7 10.39 14.47 12.54
CA PHE A 7 10.25 13.25 11.76
C PHE A 7 9.08 12.39 12.28
N PHE A 8 8.97 12.18 13.59
CA PHE A 8 7.85 11.43 14.16
C PHE A 8 6.50 12.10 13.94
N ILE A 9 6.40 13.43 14.10
CA ILE A 9 5.16 14.16 13.84
C ILE A 9 4.75 14.01 12.37
N GLN A 10 5.69 14.18 11.43
CA GLN A 10 5.44 14.01 10.01
C GLN A 10 4.99 12.58 9.67
N ALA A 11 5.69 11.57 10.19
CA ALA A 11 5.35 10.17 9.95
C ALA A 11 3.97 9.81 10.53
N ALA A 12 3.68 10.26 11.76
CA ALA A 12 2.39 10.04 12.40
C ALA A 12 1.25 10.76 11.65
N LEU A 13 1.47 11.99 11.20
CA LEU A 13 0.49 12.74 10.42
C LEU A 13 0.22 12.07 9.07
N THR A 14 1.28 11.65 8.37
CA THR A 14 1.18 10.89 7.11
C THR A 14 0.37 9.62 7.31
N LEU A 15 0.68 8.85 8.36
CA LEU A 15 -0.02 7.61 8.68
C LEU A 15 -1.50 7.86 8.99
N GLY A 16 -1.80 8.87 9.80
CA GLY A 16 -3.16 9.26 10.15
C GLY A 16 -3.99 9.65 8.92
N ILE A 17 -3.43 10.50 8.05
CA ILE A 17 -4.09 10.90 6.80
C ILE A 17 -4.29 9.68 5.88
N ALA A 18 -3.28 8.81 5.74
CA ALA A 18 -3.40 7.60 4.93
C ALA A 18 -4.53 6.69 5.44
N PHE A 19 -4.63 6.45 6.75
CA PHE A 19 -5.73 5.66 7.33
C PHE A 19 -7.10 6.31 7.14
N LEU A 20 -7.21 7.64 7.27
CA LEU A 20 -8.46 8.35 7.02
C LEU A 20 -8.91 8.21 5.57
N LEU A 21 -7.98 8.41 4.62
CA LEU A 21 -8.26 8.23 3.20
C LEU A 21 -8.64 6.79 2.90
N VAL A 22 -7.85 5.81 3.35
CA VAL A 22 -8.18 4.39 3.14
C VAL A 22 -9.52 4.02 3.77
N GLY A 23 -9.82 4.48 4.98
CA GLY A 23 -11.10 4.26 5.63
C GLY A 23 -12.27 4.81 4.82
N TYR A 24 -12.12 6.00 4.24
CA TYR A 24 -13.11 6.63 3.38
C TYR A 24 -13.27 5.91 2.02
N PHE A 25 -12.15 5.54 1.38
CA PHE A 25 -12.16 4.90 0.06
C PHE A 25 -12.57 3.43 0.11
N ARG A 26 -12.25 2.70 1.17
CA ARG A 26 -12.49 1.25 1.30
C ARG A 26 -13.90 0.82 0.90
N PRO A 27 -15.02 1.37 1.43
CA PRO A 27 -16.35 0.91 1.06
C PRO A 27 -16.71 1.21 -0.40
N HIS A 28 -16.22 2.31 -0.96
CA HIS A 28 -16.45 2.70 -2.35
C HIS A 28 -15.68 1.78 -3.30
N LEU A 29 -14.39 1.60 -3.01
CA LEU A 29 -13.51 0.73 -3.77
C LEU A 29 -13.99 -0.72 -3.75
N HIS A 30 -14.42 -1.23 -2.59
CA HIS A 30 -14.92 -2.59 -2.46
C HIS A 30 -16.15 -2.84 -3.33
N LYS A 31 -17.11 -1.91 -3.38
CA LYS A 31 -18.29 -2.03 -4.25
C LYS A 31 -17.90 -2.09 -5.73
N VAL A 32 -17.04 -1.19 -6.17
CA VAL A 32 -16.52 -1.18 -7.55
C VAL A 32 -15.78 -2.49 -7.87
N LEU A 33 -15.01 -3.01 -6.92
CA LEU A 33 -14.29 -4.27 -7.09
C LEU A 33 -15.22 -5.48 -7.12
N ILE A 34 -16.34 -5.49 -6.39
CA ILE A 34 -17.37 -6.54 -6.53
C ILE A 34 -17.92 -6.55 -7.95
N ASP A 35 -18.30 -5.39 -8.47
CA ASP A 35 -18.86 -5.25 -9.81
C ASP A 35 -17.87 -5.69 -10.89
N LEU A 36 -16.58 -5.36 -10.74
CA LEU A 36 -15.53 -5.74 -11.68
C LEU A 36 -15.11 -7.21 -11.57
N CYS A 37 -14.99 -7.73 -10.35
CA CYS A 37 -14.48 -9.09 -10.12
C CYS A 37 -15.58 -10.15 -10.21
N GLY A 38 -16.84 -9.76 -10.12
CA GLY A 38 -18.03 -10.62 -10.16
C GLY A 38 -18.20 -11.54 -8.93
N THR A 39 -17.29 -11.48 -7.96
CA THR A 39 -17.32 -12.30 -6.73
C THR A 39 -16.78 -11.51 -5.54
N GLU A 40 -17.40 -11.71 -4.39
CA GLU A 40 -17.04 -11.08 -3.12
C GLU A 40 -15.59 -11.43 -2.68
N GLU A 41 -15.17 -12.68 -2.88
CA GLU A 41 -13.83 -13.15 -2.47
C GLU A 41 -12.70 -12.40 -3.21
N ARG A 42 -12.84 -12.26 -4.54
CA ARG A 42 -11.87 -11.54 -5.37
C ARG A 42 -11.87 -10.05 -5.03
N ALA A 43 -13.05 -9.46 -4.82
CA ALA A 43 -13.16 -8.06 -4.46
C ALA A 43 -12.50 -7.76 -3.11
N ARG A 44 -12.66 -8.65 -2.13
CA ARG A 44 -12.01 -8.54 -0.82
C ARG A 44 -10.49 -8.60 -0.92
N PHE A 45 -9.96 -9.53 -1.74
CA PHE A 45 -8.52 -9.61 -2.01
C PHE A 45 -7.97 -8.30 -2.59
N TRP A 46 -8.58 -7.79 -3.65
CA TRP A 46 -8.15 -6.55 -4.29
C TRP A 46 -8.32 -5.32 -3.40
N THR A 47 -9.34 -5.30 -2.54
CA THR A 47 -9.51 -4.23 -1.56
C THR A 47 -8.38 -4.23 -0.52
N ALA A 48 -8.00 -5.41 0.00
CA ALA A 48 -6.89 -5.53 0.93
C ALA A 48 -5.56 -5.12 0.25
N PHE A 49 -5.34 -5.59 -0.97
CA PHE A 49 -4.19 -5.22 -1.79
C PHE A 49 -4.08 -3.69 -1.96
N SER A 50 -5.15 -3.03 -2.40
CA SER A 50 -5.18 -1.58 -2.57
C SER A 50 -4.98 -0.82 -1.27
N ASN A 51 -5.56 -1.28 -0.15
CA ASN A 51 -5.37 -0.64 1.15
C ASN A 51 -3.89 -0.68 1.58
N ILE A 52 -3.22 -1.82 1.38
CA ILE A 52 -1.78 -1.95 1.68
C ILE A 52 -0.98 -0.97 0.80
N LEU A 53 -1.27 -0.88 -0.49
CA LEU A 53 -0.58 0.05 -1.39
C LEU A 53 -0.76 1.51 -0.95
N LEU A 54 -2.01 1.91 -0.66
CA LEU A 54 -2.37 3.28 -0.30
C LEU A 54 -1.77 3.75 1.03
N ILE A 55 -1.52 2.83 1.97
CA ILE A 55 -0.85 3.14 3.24
C ILE A 55 0.67 3.08 3.10
N SER A 56 1.18 2.04 2.44
CA SER A 56 2.62 1.77 2.40
C SER A 56 3.37 2.79 1.55
N MET A 57 2.83 3.19 0.40
CA MET A 57 3.46 4.18 -0.49
C MET A 57 3.82 5.49 0.23
N PRO A 58 2.86 6.23 0.84
CA PRO A 58 3.19 7.48 1.50
C PRO A 58 4.08 7.27 2.73
N MET A 59 3.97 6.13 3.44
CA MET A 59 4.84 5.83 4.57
C MET A 59 6.30 5.62 4.17
N ILE A 60 6.56 4.90 3.07
CA ILE A 60 7.91 4.74 2.52
C ILE A 60 8.53 6.12 2.23
N LEU A 61 7.77 6.99 1.56
CA LEU A 61 8.23 8.35 1.24
C LEU A 61 8.47 9.18 2.50
N ALA A 62 7.60 9.09 3.50
CA ALA A 62 7.77 9.79 4.77
C ALA A 62 9.01 9.32 5.54
N LEU A 63 9.30 8.01 5.54
CA LEU A 63 10.48 7.43 6.19
C LEU A 63 11.78 7.76 5.45
N ASN A 64 11.72 8.07 4.15
CA ASN A 64 12.89 8.45 3.36
C ASN A 64 13.28 9.93 3.52
N TYR A 65 12.63 10.66 4.43
CA TYR A 65 13.01 12.03 4.74
C TYR A 65 14.36 12.06 5.47
N GLN A 66 15.35 12.71 4.83
CA GLN A 66 16.67 12.94 5.41
C GLN A 66 16.88 14.45 5.56
N PRO A 67 16.78 15.01 6.77
CA PRO A 67 17.23 16.38 7.01
C PRO A 67 18.77 16.43 6.89
N GLU A 68 19.34 17.63 6.76
CA GLU A 68 20.78 17.85 6.93
C GLU A 68 21.18 17.48 8.37
N ALA A 69 21.36 16.20 8.63
CA ALA A 69 21.58 15.65 9.96
C ALA A 69 22.96 16.09 10.43
N ARG A 70 23.01 16.78 11.57
CA ARG A 70 24.27 16.95 12.33
C ARG A 70 24.70 15.57 12.84
N ASN A 71 26.01 15.32 12.93
CA ASN A 71 26.66 14.03 13.25
C ASN A 71 26.02 13.15 14.34
N THR A 72 25.24 13.71 15.28
CA THR A 72 24.59 12.97 16.37
C THR A 72 23.33 12.20 15.94
N GLU A 73 22.64 12.60 14.87
CA GLU A 73 21.36 11.99 14.44
C GLU A 73 21.48 11.11 13.19
N GLU A 74 22.66 11.05 12.58
CA GLU A 74 22.92 10.36 11.31
C GLU A 74 22.53 8.88 11.37
N PHE A 75 22.90 8.18 12.46
CA PHE A 75 22.55 6.77 12.65
C PHE A 75 21.03 6.53 12.65
N PHE A 76 20.25 7.43 13.27
CA PHE A 76 18.79 7.29 13.30
C PHE A 76 18.19 7.39 11.90
N PHE A 77 18.61 8.40 11.12
CA PHE A 77 18.12 8.60 9.75
C PHE A 77 18.63 7.54 8.78
N GLU A 78 19.81 6.97 9.01
CA GLU A 78 20.32 5.83 8.23
C GLU A 78 19.44 4.59 8.44
N VAL A 79 19.09 4.28 9.70
CA VAL A 79 18.19 3.16 10.03
C VAL A 79 16.80 3.40 9.45
N ALA A 80 16.26 4.62 9.55
CA ALA A 80 14.97 4.98 8.96
C ALA A 80 14.97 4.83 7.44
N GLY A 81 16.04 5.25 6.76
CA GLY A 81 16.23 5.09 5.32
C GLY A 81 16.32 3.62 4.90
N LYS A 82 17.08 2.80 5.64
CA LYS A 82 17.14 1.34 5.42
C LYS A 82 15.79 0.67 5.60
N LEU A 83 15.03 1.07 6.62
CA LEU A 83 13.67 0.56 6.84
C LEU A 83 12.73 0.95 5.69
N SER A 84 12.80 2.21 5.24
CA SER A 84 12.06 2.68 4.06
C SER A 84 12.38 1.83 2.81
N GLY A 85 13.68 1.59 2.55
CA GLY A 85 14.12 0.75 1.44
C GLY A 85 13.59 -0.69 1.50
N ASN A 86 13.61 -1.31 2.68
CA ASN A 86 13.05 -2.65 2.88
C ASN A 86 11.53 -2.68 2.64
N LEU A 87 10.80 -1.70 3.16
CA LEU A 87 9.36 -1.55 2.91
C LEU A 87 9.05 -1.34 1.43
N ALA A 88 9.88 -0.56 0.72
CA ALA A 88 9.77 -0.39 -0.73
C ALA A 88 9.99 -1.70 -1.48
N GLY A 89 10.95 -2.53 -1.06
CA GLY A 89 11.16 -3.87 -1.61
C GLY A 89 9.95 -4.79 -1.43
N PHE A 90 9.36 -4.82 -0.23
CA PHE A 90 8.13 -5.57 0.02
C PHE A 90 6.96 -5.08 -0.83
N LEU A 91 6.84 -3.75 -0.97
CA LEU A 91 5.80 -3.16 -1.79
C LEU A 91 5.95 -3.51 -3.27
N PHE A 92 7.18 -3.50 -3.78
CA PHE A 92 7.50 -3.92 -5.14
C PHE A 92 7.15 -5.39 -5.38
N ALA A 93 7.51 -6.28 -4.44
CA ALA A 93 7.14 -7.68 -4.50
C ALA A 93 5.61 -7.88 -4.51
N LEU A 94 4.88 -7.12 -3.67
CA LEU A 94 3.42 -7.14 -3.66
C LEU A 94 2.85 -6.68 -5.01
N ILE A 95 3.35 -5.59 -5.58
CA ILE A 95 2.94 -5.10 -6.91
C ILE A 95 3.17 -6.19 -7.98
N ALA A 96 4.33 -6.86 -7.96
CA ALA A 96 4.62 -7.95 -8.89
C ALA A 96 3.60 -9.10 -8.76
N VAL A 97 3.23 -9.50 -7.54
CA VAL A 97 2.18 -10.50 -7.31
C VAL A 97 0.83 -10.03 -7.87
N GLY A 98 0.46 -8.77 -7.64
CA GLY A 98 -0.77 -8.19 -8.20
C GLY A 98 -0.78 -8.21 -9.73
N LEU A 99 0.35 -7.88 -10.37
CA LEU A 99 0.48 -7.92 -11.83
C LEU A 99 0.33 -9.35 -12.38
N ILE A 100 0.97 -10.33 -11.74
CA ILE A 100 0.88 -11.75 -12.12
C ILE A 100 -0.57 -12.24 -12.03
N ILE A 101 -1.24 -11.98 -10.91
CA ILE A 101 -2.64 -12.38 -10.72
C ILE A 101 -3.56 -11.70 -11.75
N SER A 102 -3.34 -10.41 -12.03
CA SER A 102 -4.11 -9.66 -13.02
C SER A 102 -3.92 -10.22 -14.43
N PHE A 103 -2.68 -10.56 -14.79
CA PHE A 103 -2.36 -11.19 -16.07
C PHE A 103 -3.07 -12.54 -16.22
N PHE A 104 -2.99 -13.41 -15.21
CA PHE A 104 -3.71 -14.69 -15.24
C PHE A 104 -5.23 -14.50 -15.30
N ALA A 105 -5.78 -13.50 -14.62
CA ALA A 105 -7.21 -13.20 -14.68
C ALA A 105 -7.68 -12.71 -16.07
N LEU A 106 -6.82 -12.02 -16.81
CA LEU A 106 -7.10 -11.58 -18.18
C LEU A 106 -6.96 -12.70 -19.21
N VAL A 107 -5.98 -13.59 -19.03
CA VAL A 107 -5.65 -14.65 -20.00
C VAL A 107 -6.44 -15.94 -19.76
N ALA A 108 -6.86 -16.23 -18.52
CA ALA A 108 -7.59 -17.45 -18.21
C ALA A 108 -8.97 -17.47 -18.91
N PRO A 109 -9.29 -18.53 -19.68
CA PRO A 109 -10.60 -18.65 -20.32
C PRO A 109 -11.70 -18.68 -19.27
N ARG A 110 -12.71 -17.81 -19.42
CA ARG A 110 -13.89 -17.80 -18.56
C ARG A 110 -14.60 -19.15 -18.71
N SER A 111 -14.82 -19.86 -17.61
CA SER A 111 -15.63 -21.09 -17.65
C SER A 111 -17.02 -20.75 -18.21
N PRO A 112 -17.55 -21.53 -19.16
CA PRO A 112 -18.88 -21.29 -19.70
C PRO A 112 -19.89 -21.38 -18.56
N LYS A 113 -20.77 -20.37 -18.47
CA LYS A 113 -21.92 -20.40 -17.54
C LYS A 113 -22.74 -21.65 -17.87
N VAL A 114 -22.87 -22.56 -16.91
CA VAL A 114 -23.82 -23.66 -17.01
C VAL A 114 -25.20 -23.03 -17.01
N GLU A 115 -25.86 -22.99 -18.17
CA GLU A 115 -27.28 -22.63 -18.26
C GLU A 115 -28.06 -23.64 -17.42
N SER A 116 -28.63 -23.19 -16.29
CA SER A 116 -29.63 -23.97 -15.58
C SER A 116 -30.88 -24.01 -16.44
N LYS A 117 -31.16 -25.20 -16.96
CA LYS A 117 -32.33 -25.55 -17.76
C LYS A 117 -33.62 -25.43 -16.97
#